data_AF-A0A261R9A8-F1
#
_entry.id   AF-A0A261R9A8-F1
#
_cell.length_a   1.000
_cell.length_b   1.000
_cell.length_c   1.000
_cell.angle_alpha   90.00
_cell.angle_beta   90.00
_cell.angle_gamma   90.00
#
_symmetry.space_group_name_H-M   'P 1'
#
loop_
_entity.id
_entity.type
_entity.pdbx_description
1 polymer ?
#
loop_
_entity_poly.entity_id
_entity_poly.type
_entity_poly.pdbx_seq_one_letter_code
_entity_poly.pdbx_strand_id
1 'polypeptide(L)'
;MSNTSIETVTSTADRLKLALAVLVIIAGIVGFSVLSAQPMAARIGVFVGGLIVAAAIAWFSEPGRRTLSFASESYNEVKRVSWPTRKETTQMTGIVFAFVAIMGIFMWVLDKGIEWIIYGLLLGWK
;
A
#
# COMPACT_ATOMS: atom_id res chain seq x y z
N MET A 1 -13.53 -39.97 1.47
CA MET A 1 -13.00 -38.67 1.04
C MET A 1 -14.04 -37.62 1.41
N SER A 2 -13.72 -36.71 2.33
CA SER A 2 -14.62 -35.62 2.73
C SER A 2 -14.74 -34.65 1.56
N ASN A 3 -15.91 -34.59 0.93
CA ASN A 3 -16.23 -33.51 0.00
C ASN A 3 -16.25 -32.20 0.79
N THR A 4 -15.16 -31.44 0.69
CA THR A 4 -15.07 -30.08 1.23
C THR A 4 -15.97 -29.20 0.36
N SER A 5 -17.26 -29.12 0.72
CA SER A 5 -18.18 -28.16 0.14
C SER A 5 -17.57 -26.78 0.33
N ILE A 6 -17.12 -26.16 -0.76
CA ILE A 6 -16.63 -24.79 -0.73
C ILE A 6 -17.85 -23.91 -0.46
N GLU A 7 -18.04 -23.56 0.82
CA GLU A 7 -19.02 -22.56 1.23
C GLU A 7 -18.59 -21.24 0.58
N THR A 8 -19.25 -20.86 -0.50
CA THR A 8 -19.05 -19.56 -1.11
C THR A 8 -19.64 -18.52 -0.16
N VAL A 9 -18.81 -18.00 0.74
CA VAL A 9 -19.08 -16.91 1.71
C VAL A 9 -19.46 -15.57 1.06
N THR A 10 -19.85 -15.58 -0.20
CA THR A 10 -20.33 -14.43 -0.98
C THR A 10 -21.48 -14.88 -1.85
N SER A 11 -22.68 -14.33 -1.65
CA SER A 11 -23.81 -14.58 -2.54
C SER A 11 -23.52 -14.09 -3.96
N THR A 12 -24.06 -14.77 -4.98
CA THR A 12 -24.00 -14.35 -6.39
C THR A 12 -24.54 -12.94 -6.58
N ALA A 13 -25.53 -12.54 -5.77
CA ALA A 13 -26.09 -11.20 -5.77
C ALA A 13 -25.06 -10.13 -5.35
N ASP A 14 -24.19 -10.41 -4.39
CA ASP A 14 -23.19 -9.44 -3.93
C ASP A 14 -21.99 -9.35 -4.87
N ARG A 15 -21.67 -10.44 -5.57
CA ARG A 15 -20.73 -10.40 -6.70
C ARG A 15 -21.24 -9.51 -7.83
N LEU A 16 -22.56 -9.57 -8.11
CA LEU A 16 -23.19 -8.72 -9.11
C LEU A 16 -23.19 -7.25 -8.70
N LYS A 17 -23.49 -6.92 -7.43
CA LYS A 17 -23.39 -5.55 -6.92
C LYS A 17 -21.96 -5.00 -7.00
N LEU A 18 -20.95 -5.82 -6.69
CA LEU A 18 -19.54 -5.45 -6.84
C LEU A 18 -19.16 -5.19 -8.30
N ALA A 19 -19.57 -6.07 -9.22
CA ALA A 19 -19.36 -5.86 -10.65
C ALA A 19 -20.04 -4.57 -11.14
N LEU A 20 -21.25 -4.28 -10.64
CA LEU A 20 -21.98 -3.05 -10.93
C LEU A 20 -21.23 -1.82 -10.39
N ALA A 21 -20.67 -1.87 -9.18
CA ALA A 21 -19.85 -0.80 -8.63
C ALA A 21 -18.62 -0.51 -9.51
N VAL A 22 -17.92 -1.55 -9.99
CA VAL A 22 -16.79 -1.40 -10.91
C VAL A 22 -17.24 -0.76 -12.24
N LEU A 23 -18.38 -1.19 -12.79
CA LEU A 23 -18.94 -0.59 -14.00
C LEU A 23 -19.31 0.88 -13.81
N VAL A 24 -19.82 1.27 -12.64
CA VAL A 24 -20.13 2.67 -12.32
C VAL A 24 -18.85 3.52 -12.23
N ILE A 25 -17.76 2.99 -11.68
CA ILE A 25 -16.46 3.69 -11.68
C ILE A 25 -15.97 3.89 -13.11
N ILE A 26 -16.02 2.85 -13.95
CA ILE A 26 -15.63 2.94 -15.36
C ILE A 26 -16.51 3.97 -16.08
N ALA A 27 -17.82 3.95 -15.87
CA ALA A 27 -18.75 4.93 -16.43
C ALA A 27 -18.43 6.36 -15.96
N GLY A 28 -18.02 6.56 -14.70
CA GLY A 28 -17.59 7.85 -14.17
C GLY A 28 -16.28 8.35 -14.82
N ILE A 29 -15.31 7.47 -15.03
CA ILE A 29 -14.05 7.79 -15.73
C ILE A 29 -14.32 8.12 -17.20
N VAL A 30 -15.14 7.32 -17.87
CA VAL A 30 -15.54 7.55 -19.27
C VAL A 30 -16.33 8.86 -19.38
N GLY A 31 -17.27 9.11 -18.48
CA GLY A 31 -18.02 10.36 -18.40
C GLY A 31 -17.12 11.58 -18.22
N PHE A 32 -16.08 11.49 -17.39
CA PHE A 32 -15.05 12.52 -17.26
C PHE A 32 -14.30 12.75 -18.58
N SER A 33 -13.94 11.68 -19.30
CA SER A 33 -13.18 11.75 -20.55
C SER A 33 -13.98 12.31 -21.73
N VAL A 34 -15.25 11.93 -21.90
CA VAL A 34 -16.10 12.40 -23.00
C VAL A 34 -16.53 13.86 -22.79
N LEU A 35 -16.64 14.28 -21.53
CA LEU A 35 -17.00 15.65 -21.16
C LEU A 35 -15.78 16.63 -21.21
N SER A 36 -14.65 16.18 -21.77
CA SER A 36 -13.92 16.78 -22.89
C SER A 36 -14.00 18.28 -23.20
N ALA A 37 -15.20 18.78 -23.46
CA ALA A 37 -15.44 20.12 -24.00
C ALA A 37 -16.16 21.06 -23.01
N GLN A 38 -16.59 20.56 -21.85
CA GLN A 38 -17.33 21.32 -20.84
C GLN A 38 -16.40 21.91 -19.77
N PRO A 39 -16.89 22.91 -18.99
CA PRO A 39 -16.16 23.48 -17.86
C PRO A 39 -15.72 22.42 -16.85
N MET A 40 -14.54 22.65 -16.25
CA MET A 40 -13.87 21.73 -15.32
C MET A 40 -14.76 21.25 -14.17
N ALA A 41 -15.64 22.12 -13.66
CA ALA A 41 -16.56 21.81 -12.58
C ALA A 41 -17.55 20.67 -12.93
N ALA A 42 -18.07 20.66 -14.17
CA ALA A 42 -18.98 19.61 -14.61
C ALA A 42 -18.30 18.24 -14.69
N ARG A 43 -17.03 18.20 -15.13
CA ARG A 43 -16.25 16.96 -15.17
C ARG A 43 -15.98 16.38 -13.80
N ILE A 44 -15.51 17.23 -12.88
CA ILE A 44 -15.27 16.83 -11.49
C ILE A 44 -16.58 16.34 -10.87
N GLY A 45 -17.71 17.02 -11.15
CA GLY A 45 -19.03 16.59 -10.68
C GLY A 45 -19.42 15.18 -11.14
N VAL A 46 -19.24 14.84 -12.42
CA VAL A 46 -19.55 13.49 -12.95
C VAL A 46 -18.63 12.42 -12.35
N PHE A 47 -17.34 12.71 -12.22
CA PHE A 47 -16.38 11.77 -11.64
C PHE A 47 -16.63 11.53 -10.15
N VAL A 48 -16.78 12.61 -9.38
CA VAL A 48 -17.06 12.55 -7.93
C VAL A 48 -18.43 11.94 -7.69
N GLY A 49 -19.45 12.30 -8.47
CA GLY A 49 -20.78 11.69 -8.40
C GLY A 49 -20.73 10.18 -8.69
N GLY A 50 -20.01 9.75 -9.73
CA GLY A 50 -19.80 8.34 -10.05
C GLY A 50 -19.09 7.58 -8.92
N LEU A 51 -18.05 8.19 -8.33
CA LEU A 51 -17.37 7.64 -7.15
C LEU A 51 -18.29 7.49 -5.95
N ILE A 52 -19.14 8.49 -5.66
CA ILE A 52 -20.11 8.43 -4.55
C ILE A 52 -21.11 7.30 -4.78
N VAL A 53 -21.64 7.17 -6.00
CA VAL A 53 -22.61 6.10 -6.33
C VAL A 53 -21.95 4.72 -6.22
N ALA A 54 -20.72 4.56 -6.74
CA ALA A 54 -19.97 3.31 -6.61
C ALA A 54 -19.67 2.96 -5.15
N ALA A 55 -19.28 3.95 -4.34
CA ALA A 55 -19.04 3.78 -2.92
C ALA A 55 -20.33 3.37 -2.18
N ALA A 56 -21.48 3.97 -2.50
CA ALA A 56 -22.77 3.58 -1.93
C ALA A 56 -23.11 2.12 -2.27
N ILE A 57 -22.97 1.71 -3.54
CA ILE A 57 -23.21 0.32 -3.97
C ILE A 57 -22.29 -0.65 -3.23
N ALA A 58 -21.00 -0.31 -3.12
CA ALA A 58 -20.04 -1.12 -2.37
C ALA A 58 -20.41 -1.22 -0.88
N TRP A 59 -20.86 -0.12 -0.25
CA TRP A 59 -21.24 -0.09 1.17
C TRP A 59 -22.49 -0.91 1.49
N PHE A 60 -23.45 -0.97 0.57
CA PHE A 60 -24.64 -1.81 0.71
C PHE A 60 -24.41 -3.29 0.32
N SER A 61 -23.23 -3.63 -0.21
CA SER A 61 -22.88 -5.00 -0.56
C SER A 61 -22.36 -5.76 0.68
N GLU A 62 -22.66 -7.06 0.77
CA GLU A 62 -22.24 -7.93 1.87
C GLU A 62 -20.71 -7.90 2.11
N PRO A 63 -19.83 -7.91 1.07
CA PRO A 63 -18.39 -7.74 1.25
C PRO A 63 -17.99 -6.37 1.82
N GLY A 64 -18.69 -5.29 1.45
CA GLY A 64 -18.40 -3.94 1.95
C GLY A 64 -18.67 -3.80 3.45
N ARG A 65 -19.80 -4.34 3.91
CA ARG A 65 -20.10 -4.42 5.35
C ARG A 65 -19.09 -5.26 6.12
N ARG A 66 -18.66 -6.39 5.54
CA ARG A 66 -17.63 -7.25 6.15
C ARG A 66 -16.26 -6.56 6.23
N THR A 67 -15.89 -5.77 5.22
CA THR A 67 -14.63 -4.99 5.30
C THR A 67 -14.70 -3.89 6.37
N LEU A 68 -15.87 -3.31 6.61
CA LEU A 68 -16.06 -2.31 7.66
C LEU A 68 -16.01 -2.94 9.06
N SER A 69 -16.64 -4.09 9.26
CA SER A 69 -16.53 -4.83 10.52
C SER A 69 -15.07 -5.26 10.77
N PHE A 70 -14.40 -5.77 9.74
CA PHE A 70 -12.99 -6.13 9.81
C PHE A 70 -12.08 -4.93 10.12
N ALA A 71 -12.36 -3.75 9.56
CA ALA A 71 -11.61 -2.53 9.87
C ALA A 71 -11.78 -2.10 11.34
N SER A 72 -12.99 -2.23 11.89
CA SER A 72 -13.26 -1.98 13.31
C SER A 72 -12.53 -2.98 14.21
N GLU A 73 -12.57 -4.27 13.86
CA GLU A 73 -11.83 -5.33 14.56
C GLU A 73 -10.31 -5.10 14.51
N SER A 74 -9.79 -4.76 13.33
CA SER A 74 -8.37 -4.42 13.14
C SER A 74 -7.94 -3.22 13.98
N TYR A 75 -8.78 -2.18 14.07
CA TYR A 75 -8.50 -1.03 14.91
C TYR A 75 -8.47 -1.38 16.41
N ASN A 76 -9.38 -2.25 16.84
CA ASN A 76 -9.38 -2.74 18.21
C ASN A 76 -8.16 -3.61 18.53
N GLU A 77 -7.64 -4.35 17.55
CA GLU A 77 -6.40 -5.11 17.70
C GLU A 77 -5.16 -4.21 17.74
N VAL A 78 -5.11 -3.17 16.89
CA VAL A 78 -4.06 -2.14 16.93
C VAL A 78 -4.00 -1.43 18.28
N LYS A 79 -5.15 -1.23 18.95
CA LYS A 79 -5.17 -0.68 20.32
C LYS A 79 -4.54 -1.60 21.36
N ARG A 80 -4.51 -2.92 21.11
CA ARG A 80 -3.87 -3.91 22.00
C ARG A 80 -2.37 -4.00 21.77
N VAL A 81 -1.86 -3.42 20.68
CA VAL A 81 -0.42 -3.35 20.42
C VAL A 81 0.22 -2.43 21.45
N SER A 82 1.08 -2.99 22.28
CA SER A 82 1.96 -2.24 23.16
C SER A 82 3.04 -1.57 22.33
N TRP A 83 2.80 -0.33 21.91
CA TRP A 83 3.79 0.45 21.16
C TRP A 83 5.05 0.67 22.01
N PRO A 84 6.24 0.52 21.41
CA PRO A 84 7.50 0.67 22.12
C PRO A 84 7.61 2.07 22.71
N THR A 85 8.24 2.16 23.88
CA THR A 85 8.46 3.46 24.52
C THR A 85 9.42 4.31 23.69
N ARG A 86 9.42 5.64 23.91
CA ARG A 86 10.37 6.53 23.22
C ARG A 86 11.81 6.08 23.41
N LYS A 87 12.14 5.56 24.61
CA LYS A 87 13.47 5.04 24.94
C LYS A 87 13.84 3.81 24.10
N GLU A 88 12.94 2.82 24.03
CA GLU A 88 13.14 1.61 23.21
C GLU A 88 13.27 1.97 21.73
N THR A 89 12.41 2.86 21.23
CA THR A 89 12.45 3.32 19.83
C THR A 89 13.80 3.99 19.52
N THR A 90 14.27 4.88 20.38
CA THR A 90 15.57 5.55 20.20
C THR A 90 16.74 4.59 20.33
N GLN A 91 16.64 3.59 21.20
CA GLN A 91 17.68 2.58 21.38
C GLN A 91 17.79 1.69 20.14
N MET A 92 16.67 1.17 19.64
CA MET A 92 16.64 0.35 18.43
C MET A 92 17.12 1.14 17.20
N THR A 93 16.69 2.39 17.08
CA THR A 93 17.18 3.29 16.03
C THR A 93 18.69 3.49 16.15
N GLY A 94 19.19 3.80 17.35
CA GLY A 94 20.61 3.98 17.63
C GLY A 94 21.45 2.74 17.29
N ILE A 95 20.94 1.54 17.60
CA ILE A 95 21.58 0.26 17.24
C ILE A 95 21.71 0.14 15.71
N VAL A 96 20.64 0.42 14.97
CA VAL A 96 20.66 0.38 13.48
C VAL A 96 21.65 1.40 12.92
N PHE A 97 21.66 2.63 13.44
CA PHE A 97 22.61 3.66 13.01
C PHE A 97 24.07 3.27 13.29
N ALA A 98 24.36 2.71 14.47
CA ALA A 98 25.69 2.22 14.80
C ALA A 98 26.12 1.10 13.85
N PHE A 99 25.22 0.14 13.57
CA PHE A 99 25.48 -0.94 12.62
C PHE A 99 25.80 -0.41 11.21
N VAL A 100 24.98 0.50 10.69
CA VAL A 100 25.20 1.09 9.35
C VAL A 100 26.49 1.92 9.32
N ALA A 101 26.81 2.66 10.38
CA ALA A 101 28.07 3.41 10.47
C ALA A 101 29.29 2.48 10.42
N ILE A 102 29.26 1.35 11.14
CA ILE A 102 30.33 0.35 11.10
C ILE A 102 30.47 -0.24 9.69
N MET A 103 29.35 -0.61 9.05
CA MET A 103 29.37 -1.13 7.68
C MET A 103 29.89 -0.10 6.67
N GLY A 104 29.53 1.18 6.85
CA GLY A 104 30.03 2.28 6.02
C GLY A 104 31.54 2.48 6.17
N ILE A 105 32.05 2.46 7.40
CA ILE A 105 33.50 2.53 7.68
C ILE A 105 34.21 1.31 7.08
N PHE A 106 33.64 0.12 7.24
CA PHE A 106 34.20 -1.10 6.68
C PHE A 106 34.29 -1.04 5.15
N MET A 107 33.21 -0.64 4.47
CA MET A 107 33.26 -0.44 3.01
C MET A 107 34.28 0.63 2.63
N TRP A 108 34.35 1.75 3.36
CA TRP A 108 35.35 2.80 3.09
C TRP A 108 36.79 2.28 3.19
N VAL A 109 37.09 1.44 4.19
CA VAL A 109 38.41 0.80 4.32
C VAL A 109 38.67 -0.16 3.16
N LEU A 110 37.67 -0.95 2.74
CA LEU A 110 37.83 -1.85 1.60
C LEU A 110 38.06 -1.07 0.31
N ASP A 111 37.31 0.00 0.06
CA ASP A 111 37.47 0.86 -1.11
C ASP A 111 38.90 1.43 -1.15
N LYS A 112 39.40 1.95 -0.02
CA LYS A 112 40.77 2.46 0.10
C LYS A 112 41.84 1.38 0.01
N GLY A 113 41.58 0.19 0.53
CA GLY A 113 42.47 -0.96 0.43
C GLY A 113 42.60 -1.44 -1.02
N ILE A 114 41.49 -1.55 -1.73
CA ILE A 114 41.46 -1.91 -3.16
C ILE A 114 42.12 -0.81 -4.00
N GLU A 115 41.82 0.45 -3.73
CA GLU A 115 42.46 1.61 -4.36
C GLU A 115 44.00 1.52 -4.22
N TRP A 116 44.48 1.30 -3.00
CA TRP A 116 45.92 1.18 -2.74
C TRP A 116 46.55 -0.03 -3.45
N ILE A 117 45.89 -1.18 -3.45
CA ILE A 117 46.39 -2.38 -4.13
C ILE A 117 46.47 -2.15 -5.65
N ILE A 118 45.41 -1.59 -6.24
CA ILE A 118 45.36 -1.39 -7.70
C ILE A 118 46.37 -0.31 -8.12
N TYR A 119 46.36 0.87 -7.50
CA TYR A 119 47.27 1.95 -7.88
C TYR A 119 48.72 1.67 -7.48
N GLY A 120 48.95 1.04 -6.33
CA GLY A 120 50.29 0.74 -5.83
C GLY A 120 50.95 -0.45 -6.52
N LEU A 121 50.20 -1.53 -6.80
CA LEU A 121 50.78 -2.78 -7.33
C LEU A 121 50.61 -2.92 -8.84
N LEU A 122 49.46 -2.55 -9.41
CA LEU A 122 49.15 -2.78 -10.83
C LEU A 122 49.45 -1.57 -11.72
N LEU A 123 49.15 -0.36 -11.26
CA LEU A 123 49.33 0.86 -12.07
C LEU A 123 50.72 1.52 -11.90
N GLY A 124 51.51 1.08 -10.91
CA GLY A 124 52.94 1.42 -10.79
C GLY A 124 53.25 2.92 -10.79
N TRP A 125 52.40 3.75 -10.17
CA TRP A 125 52.61 5.20 -10.11
C TRP A 125 52.95 5.65 -8.68
N LYS A 126 53.97 6.52 -8.58
CA LYS A 126 54.57 7.13 -7.38
C LYS A 126 53.63 7.38 -6.20
#